data_AF-A0A168NAK4-F1
#
_entry.id   AF-A0A168NAK4-F1
#
_cell.length_a   1.000
_cell.length_b   1.000
_cell.length_c   1.000
_cell.angle_alpha   90.00
_cell.angle_beta   90.00
_cell.angle_gamma   90.00
#
_symmetry.space_group_name_H-M   'P 1'
#
loop_
_entity.id
_entity.type
_entity.pdbx_description
1 polymer ?
#
loop_
_entity_poly.entity_id
_entity_poly.type
_entity_poly.pdbx_seq_one_letter_code
_entity_poly.pdbx_strand_id
1 'polypeptide(L)' 'MNGIGTQKIETNRLILRRFQIGDYAKVYKNWTSDSMTTRYLSWDTHENEEITKKYIQSKLNLYDKEFFLIGL' A
#
# COMPACT_ATOMS: atom_id res chain seq x y z
N MET A 1 -0.61 -15.22 17.39
CA MET A 1 -1.39 -14.24 16.60
C MET A 1 -1.72 -14.88 15.26
N ASN A 2 -2.99 -15.04 14.90
CA ASN A 2 -3.36 -15.60 13.60
C ASN A 2 -3.04 -14.57 12.51
N GLY A 3 -2.28 -14.94 11.48
CA GLY A 3 -1.81 -14.07 10.39
C GLY A 3 -2.91 -13.71 9.38
N ILE A 4 -4.07 -13.23 9.81
CA ILE A 4 -5.26 -13.05 8.95
C ILE A 4 -5.22 -11.81 8.03
N GLY A 5 -4.06 -11.14 7.94
CA GLY A 5 -3.86 -9.93 7.13
C GLY A 5 -4.70 -8.72 7.58
N THR A 6 -4.78 -7.68 6.74
CA THR A 6 -5.59 -6.48 7.00
C THR A 6 -7.08 -6.82 7.00
N GLN A 7 -7.71 -6.69 8.16
CA GLN A 7 -9.16 -6.73 8.31
C GLN A 7 -9.75 -5.34 8.11
N LYS A 8 -10.98 -5.26 7.57
CA LYS A 8 -11.65 -3.96 7.38
C LYS A 8 -11.96 -3.34 8.75
N ILE A 9 -11.53 -2.11 8.98
CA ILE A 9 -11.88 -1.30 10.15
C ILE A 9 -12.49 0.00 9.65
N GLU A 10 -13.62 0.39 10.21
CA GLU A 10 -14.34 1.59 9.82
C GLU A 10 -14.61 2.45 11.05
N THR A 11 -14.42 3.74 10.90
CA THR A 11 -14.70 4.78 11.89
C THR A 11 -15.50 5.89 11.23
N ASN A 12 -15.95 6.89 12.00
CA ASN A 12 -16.71 8.03 11.46
C ASN A 12 -16.00 8.80 10.35
N ARG A 13 -14.66 8.70 10.22
CA ARG A 13 -13.88 9.49 9.26
C ARG A 13 -13.00 8.65 8.34
N LEU A 14 -12.73 7.39 8.68
CA LEU A 14 -11.70 6.59 8.03
C LEU A 14 -12.14 5.15 7.84
N ILE A 15 -11.75 4.58 6.70
CA ILE A 15 -11.85 3.16 6.38
C ILE A 15 -10.43 2.64 6.17
N LEU A 16 -10.02 1.68 7.01
CA LEU A 16 -8.88 0.83 6.74
C LEU A 16 -9.39 -0.44 6.05
N ARG A 17 -8.87 -0.74 4.86
CA ARG A 17 -9.24 -1.94 4.09
C ARG A 17 -8.02 -2.51 3.37
N ARG A 18 -8.16 -3.72 2.85
CA ARG A 18 -7.21 -4.27 1.87
C ARG A 18 -7.11 -3.33 0.67
N PHE A 19 -5.90 -3.21 0.13
CA PHE A 19 -5.69 -2.53 -1.14
C PHE A 19 -6.54 -3.15 -2.25
N GLN A 20 -6.83 -2.35 -3.26
CA GLN A 20 -7.37 -2.79 -4.54
C GLN A 20 -6.46 -2.25 -5.64
N ILE A 21 -6.36 -2.95 -6.76
CA ILE A 21 -5.44 -2.52 -7.83
C ILE A 21 -5.74 -1.08 -8.26
N GLY A 22 -7.02 -0.70 -8.37
CA GLY A 22 -7.46 0.65 -8.75
C GLY A 22 -7.06 1.78 -7.79
N ASP A 23 -6.48 1.48 -6.62
CA ASP A 23 -5.99 2.50 -5.70
C ASP A 23 -4.72 3.21 -6.22
N TYR A 24 -4.02 2.65 -7.21
CA TYR A 24 -2.69 3.11 -7.65
C TYR A 24 -2.64 4.60 -8.00
N ALA A 25 -3.63 5.12 -8.73
CA ALA A 25 -3.61 6.51 -9.17
C ALA A 25 -3.72 7.49 -7.98
N LYS A 26 -4.59 7.18 -7.01
CA LYS A 26 -4.74 8.01 -5.79
C LYS A 26 -3.56 7.87 -4.85
N VAL A 27 -2.99 6.67 -4.74
CA VAL A 27 -1.77 6.42 -3.96
C VAL A 27 -0.58 7.17 -4.56
N TYR A 28 -0.44 7.17 -5.88
CA TYR A 28 0.59 7.94 -6.56
C TYR A 28 0.43 9.44 -6.30
N LYS A 29 -0.74 9.98 -6.66
CA LYS A 29 -1.00 11.43 -6.56
C LYS A 29 -0.84 12.00 -5.16
N ASN A 30 -1.27 11.26 -4.13
CA ASN A 30 -1.35 11.82 -2.76
C ASN A 30 -0.23 11.33 -1.83
N TRP A 31 0.58 10.36 -2.26
CA TRP A 31 1.60 9.75 -1.42
C TRP A 31 2.88 9.50 -2.21
N THR A 32 2.94 8.47 -3.04
CA THR A 32 4.24 7.94 -3.49
C THR A 32 4.99 8.84 -4.48
N SER A 33 4.34 9.85 -5.06
CA SER A 33 4.97 10.85 -5.94
C SER A 33 5.58 12.04 -5.19
N ASP A 34 5.31 12.21 -3.90
CA ASP A 34 5.82 13.34 -3.11
C ASP A 34 7.04 12.94 -2.28
N SER A 35 8.20 13.51 -2.62
CA SER A 35 9.47 13.25 -1.93
C SER A 35 9.47 13.61 -0.45
N MET A 36 8.60 14.52 -0.02
CA MET A 36 8.44 14.83 1.41
C MET A 36 7.80 13.67 2.19
N THR A 37 6.91 12.92 1.54
CA THR A 37 6.21 11.79 2.17
C THR A 37 7.04 10.49 2.11
N THR A 38 8.00 10.40 1.19
CA THR A 38 8.86 9.21 0.98
C THR A 38 10.24 9.35 1.61
N ARG A 39 10.62 10.55 2.11
CA ARG A 39 11.94 10.86 2.67
C ARG A 39 12.52 9.84 3.66
N TYR A 40 11.67 9.14 4.42
CA TYR A 40 12.07 8.18 5.44
C TYR A 40 11.71 6.73 5.10
N LEU A 41 11.25 6.48 3.88
CA LEU A 41 10.92 5.14 3.40
C LEU A 41 12.19 4.47 2.84
N SER A 42 12.20 3.14 2.85
CA SER A 42 13.32 2.35 2.32
C SER A 42 13.36 2.27 0.79
N TRP A 43 12.46 2.98 0.11
CA TRP A 43 12.31 3.01 -1.34
C TRP A 43 12.11 4.45 -1.80
N ASP A 44 12.58 4.75 -3.01
CA ASP A 44 12.58 6.10 -3.57
C ASP A 44 11.18 6.57 -3.98
N THR A 45 11.04 7.90 -4.11
CA THR A 45 9.84 8.52 -4.70
C THR A 45 9.53 7.90 -6.05
N HIS A 46 8.29 7.46 -6.24
CA HIS A 46 7.89 6.83 -7.49
C HIS A 46 7.86 7.88 -8.61
N GLU A 47 8.50 7.57 -9.74
CA GLU A 47 8.59 8.50 -10.87
C GLU A 47 7.29 8.58 -11.68
N ASN A 48 6.47 7.52 -11.66
CA ASN A 48 5.23 7.44 -12.42
C ASN A 48 4.20 6.48 -11.77
N GLU A 49 2.96 6.54 -12.27
CA GLU A 49 1.85 5.71 -11.78
C GLU A 49 2.10 4.21 -11.95
N GLU A 50 2.84 3.79 -12.98
CA GLU A 50 3.10 2.37 -13.27
C GLU A 50 3.98 1.72 -12.19
N ILE A 51 4.97 2.45 -11.65
CA ILE A 51 5.77 1.99 -10.50
C ILE A 51 4.86 1.76 -9.28
N THR A 52 3.93 2.69 -9.03
CA THR A 52 2.97 2.58 -7.92
C THR A 52 2.02 1.40 -8.10
N LYS A 53 1.57 1.17 -9.32
CA LYS A 53 0.72 0.03 -9.66
C LYS A 53 1.43 -1.30 -9.41
N LYS A 54 2.70 -1.43 -9.81
CA LYS A 54 3.53 -2.60 -9.51
C LYS A 54 3.73 -2.80 -8.02
N TYR A 55 3.97 -1.73 -7.26
CA TYR A 55 4.06 -1.77 -5.81
C TYR A 55 2.76 -2.31 -5.18
N ILE A 56 1.60 -1.77 -5.54
CA ILE A 56 0.31 -2.26 -5.03
C ILE A 56 0.08 -3.71 -5.41
N GLN A 57 0.36 -4.10 -6.66
CA GLN A 57 0.25 -5.49 -7.10
C GLN A 57 1.12 -6.43 -6.24
N SER A 58 2.35 -6.01 -5.91
CA SER A 58 3.21 -6.80 -5.00
C SER A 58 2.59 -6.98 -3.62
N LYS A 59 1.89 -5.97 -3.09
CA LYS A 59 1.20 -6.06 -1.79
C LYS A 59 -0.03 -6.95 -1.86
N LEU A 60 -0.78 -6.89 -2.95
CA LEU A 60 -1.92 -7.76 -3.19
C LEU A 60 -1.51 -9.23 -3.19
N ASN A 61 -0.43 -9.56 -3.90
CA ASN A 61 0.11 -10.93 -3.95
C ASN A 61 0.55 -11.48 -2.58
N LEU A 62 0.79 -10.61 -1.59
CA LEU A 62 1.14 -11.02 -0.23
C LEU A 62 -0.08 -11.27 0.65
N TYR A 63 -1.25 -10.71 0.34
CA TYR A 63 -2.48 -11.01 1.08
C TYR A 63 -2.92 -12.47 0.93
N ASP A 64 -2.50 -13.12 -0.16
CA ASP A 64 -2.79 -14.53 -0.42
C ASP A 64 -1.82 -15.48 0.31
N LYS A 65 -0.80 -14.93 1.00
CA LYS A 65 0.15 -15.70 1.81
C LYS A 65 -0.26 -15.69 3.28
N GLU A 66 -0.06 -16.83 3.94
CA GLU A 66 -0.46 -17.09 5.34
C GLU A 66 0.18 -16.14 6.38
N PHE A 67 1.24 -15.41 5.98
CA PHE A 67 1.94 -14.45 6.81
C PHE A 67 2.24 -13.17 6.03
N PHE A 68 1.60 -12.06 6.42
CA PHE A 68 1.81 -10.73 5.83
C PHE A 68 2.65 -9.87 6.77
N LEU A 69 3.92 -9.64 6.42
CA LEU A 69 4.75 -8.62 7.04
C LEU A 69 4.98 -7.47 6.06
N ILE A 70 4.66 -6.25 6.48
CA ILE A 70 5.02 -5.04 5.76
C ILE A 70 6.46 -4.70 6.16
N GLY A 71 7.43 -5.35 5.52
CA GLY A 71 8.85 -5.02 5.67
C GLY A 71 9.68 -6.13 6.30
N LEU A 72 10.20 -7.03 5.47
CA LEU A 72 11.61 -7.15 5.07
C LEU A 72 11.65 -8.07 3.84
#